data_AF-A0A7W5NTW5-F1
#
_entry.id   AF-A0A7W5NTW5-F1
#
_cell.length_a   1.000
_cell.length_b   1.000
_cell.length_c   1.000
_cell.angle_alpha   90.00
_cell.angle_beta   90.00
_cell.angle_gamma   90.00
#
_symmetry.space_group_name_H-M   'P 1'
#
loop_
_entity.id
_entity.type
_entity.pdbx_description
1 polymer ?
#
loop_
_entity_poly.entity_id
_entity_poly.type
_entity_poly.pdbx_seq_one_letter_code
_entity_poly.pdbx_strand_id
1 'polypeptide(L)' 'METLAEIRIALDAASDRLARGLVRQPAQEFLDDLWTRVYAGAPVDLQPYVWSRLVELGAGLMLPADQSSRFPPPASHYRL' A
#
# COMPACT_ATOMS: atom_id res chain seq x y z
N MET A 1 0.65 6.68 -20.69
CA MET A 1 0.31 7.04 -19.29
C MET A 1 -0.47 5.87 -18.68
N GLU A 2 0.19 4.73 -18.48
CA GLU A 2 -0.44 3.49 -18.00
C GLU A 2 -0.32 3.29 -16.47
N THR A 3 0.57 4.02 -15.79
CA THR A 3 1.03 3.64 -14.44
C THR A 3 -0.01 3.83 -13.33
N LEU A 4 -0.83 4.89 -13.34
CA LEU A 4 -1.82 5.12 -12.28
C LEU A 4 -2.98 4.11 -12.33
N ALA A 5 -3.45 3.79 -13.54
CA ALA A 5 -4.52 2.83 -13.73
C ALA A 5 -4.09 1.43 -13.25
N GLU A 6 -2.86 1.02 -13.60
CA GLU A 6 -2.30 -0.26 -13.14
C GLU A 6 -2.08 -0.30 -11.63
N ILE A 7 -1.57 0.78 -11.02
CA ILE A 7 -1.44 0.90 -9.57
C ILE A 7 -2.81 0.74 -8.88
N ARG A 8 -3.85 1.39 -9.41
CA ARG A 8 -5.22 1.28 -8.87
C ARG A 8 -5.75 -0.14 -8.97
N ILE A 9 -5.57 -0.80 -10.12
CA ILE A 9 -5.99 -2.19 -10.32
C ILE A 9 -5.26 -3.13 -9.35
N ALA A 10 -3.95 -2.93 -9.17
CA ALA A 10 -3.14 -3.75 -8.27
C ALA A 10 -3.59 -3.60 -6.81
N LEU A 11 -3.84 -2.36 -6.34
CA LEU A 11 -4.32 -2.08 -4.99
C LEU A 11 -5.74 -2.64 -4.76
N ASP A 12 -6.63 -2.49 -5.73
CA ASP A 12 -8.00 -3.02 -5.66
C ASP A 12 -8.01 -4.55 -5.60
N ALA A 13 -7.25 -5.20 -6.47
CA ALA A 13 -7.10 -6.66 -6.49
C ALA A 13 -6.45 -7.20 -5.19
N ALA A 14 -5.51 -6.47 -4.60
CA ALA A 14 -4.93 -6.82 -3.30
C ALA A 14 -5.97 -6.71 -2.18
N SER A 15 -6.79 -5.66 -2.21
CA SER A 15 -7.88 -5.44 -1.25
C SER A 15 -8.93 -6.53 -1.33
N ASP A 16 -9.38 -6.90 -2.53
CA ASP A 16 -10.35 -7.97 -2.76
C ASP A 16 -9.80 -9.33 -2.30
N ARG A 17 -8.54 -9.65 -2.57
CA ARG A 17 -7.90 -10.89 -2.09
C ARG A 17 -7.87 -10.98 -0.57
N LEU A 18 -7.56 -9.88 0.11
CA LEU A 18 -7.59 -9.83 1.57
C LEU A 18 -9.01 -10.00 2.10
N ALA A 19 -9.98 -9.29 1.53
CA ALA A 19 -11.39 -9.35 1.94
C ALA A 19 -11.99 -10.76 1.77
N ARG A 20 -11.54 -11.51 0.74
CA ARG A 20 -11.97 -12.89 0.48
C ARG A 20 -11.16 -13.95 1.23
N GLY A 21 -10.17 -13.56 2.04
CA GLY A 21 -9.30 -14.50 2.75
C GLY A 21 -8.45 -15.38 1.81
N LEU A 22 -8.15 -14.89 0.60
CA LEU A 22 -7.37 -15.63 -0.41
C LEU A 22 -5.85 -15.48 -0.22
N VAL A 23 -5.43 -14.72 0.79
CA VAL A 23 -4.04 -14.51 1.14
C VAL A 23 -3.60 -15.65 2.08
N ARG A 24 -2.68 -16.50 1.60
CA ARG A 24 -2.16 -17.64 2.39
C ARG A 24 -1.12 -17.23 3.43
N GLN A 25 -0.40 -16.15 3.18
CA GLN A 25 0.62 -15.62 4.09
C GLN A 25 -0.02 -14.74 5.18
N PRO A 26 0.67 -14.50 6.30
CA PRO A 26 0.26 -13.50 7.29
C PRO A 26 -0.04 -12.15 6.62
N ALA A 27 -1.11 -11.49 7.08
CA ALA A 27 -1.55 -10.21 6.53
C ALA A 27 -0.45 -9.14 6.52
N GLN A 28 0.45 -9.18 7.52
CA GLN A 28 1.61 -8.29 7.60
C GLN A 28 2.63 -8.56 6.49
N GLU A 29 3.00 -9.82 6.24
CA GLU A 29 3.93 -10.18 5.16
C GLU A 29 3.35 -9.84 3.79
N PHE A 30 2.04 -9.98 3.63
CA PHE A 30 1.35 -9.56 2.40
C PHE A 30 1.41 -8.05 2.18
N LEU A 31 1.17 -7.26 3.23
CA LEU A 31 1.23 -5.81 3.13
C LEU A 31 2.65 -5.33 2.83
N ASP A 32 3.67 -5.95 3.43
CA ASP A 32 5.09 -5.61 3.21
C ASP A 32 5.54 -5.86 1.75
N ASP A 33 5.13 -6.99 1.18
CA ASP A 33 5.37 -7.32 -0.23
C ASP A 33 4.62 -6.37 -1.17
N LEU A 34 3.35 -6.05 -0.85
CA LEU A 34 2.55 -5.08 -1.61
C LEU A 34 3.18 -3.69 -1.57
N TRP A 35 3.70 -3.29 -0.41
CA TRP A 35 4.41 -2.03 -0.25
C TRP A 35 5.64 -1.98 -1.13
N THR A 36 6.49 -3.00 -1.05
CA THR A 36 7.71 -3.08 -1.85
C THR A 36 7.43 -3.04 -3.35
N ARG A 37 6.39 -3.74 -3.83
CA ARG A 37 6.06 -3.79 -5.26
C ARG A 37 5.40 -2.51 -5.76
N VAL A 38 4.41 -2.00 -5.04
CA VAL A 38 3.57 -0.89 -5.52
C VAL A 38 4.17 0.46 -5.16
N TYR A 39 4.70 0.64 -3.95
CA TYR A 39 5.27 1.91 -3.52
C TYR A 39 6.65 2.16 -4.14
N ALA A 40 7.55 1.18 -4.14
CA ALA A 40 8.89 1.36 -4.71
C ALA A 40 8.87 1.50 -6.25
N GLY A 41 7.88 0.89 -6.91
CA GLY A 41 7.65 1.02 -8.36
C GLY A 41 6.83 2.25 -8.76
N ALA A 42 6.22 2.98 -7.81
CA ALA A 42 5.36 4.10 -8.12
C ALA A 42 6.16 5.37 -8.49
N PRO A 43 5.72 6.12 -9.52
CA PRO A 43 6.21 7.48 -9.78
C PRO A 43 6.11 8.36 -8.53
N VAL A 44 7.07 9.26 -8.35
CA VAL A 44 7.16 10.10 -7.14
C VAL A 44 5.87 10.93 -6.90
N ASP A 45 5.23 11.38 -7.98
CA ASP A 45 3.98 12.14 -7.93
C ASP A 45 2.78 11.29 -7.45
N LEU A 46 2.86 9.97 -7.58
CA LEU A 46 1.83 9.02 -7.17
C LEU A 46 2.11 8.37 -5.82
N GLN A 47 3.33 8.48 -5.29
CA GLN A 47 3.68 7.94 -3.98
C GLN A 47 2.77 8.41 -2.85
N PRO A 48 2.33 9.69 -2.76
CA PRO A 48 1.38 10.12 -1.72
C PRO A 48 0.04 9.38 -1.79
N TYR A 49 -0.46 9.16 -3.01
CA TYR A 49 -1.69 8.41 -3.23
C TYR A 49 -1.52 6.94 -2.82
N VAL A 50 -0.46 6.29 -3.31
CA VAL A 50 -0.18 4.87 -3.01
C VAL A 50 0.01 4.66 -1.51
N TRP A 51 0.78 5.53 -0.86
CA TRP A 51 1.01 5.49 0.58
C TRP A 51 -0.31 5.51 1.35
N SER A 52 -1.19 6.48 1.07
CA SER A 52 -2.49 6.59 1.74
C SER A 52 -3.32 5.32 1.58
N ARG A 53 -3.39 4.74 0.37
CA ARG A 53 -4.18 3.53 0.12
C ARG A 53 -3.63 2.31 0.87
N LEU A 54 -2.31 2.17 0.97
CA LEU A 54 -1.67 1.09 1.70
C LEU A 54 -1.86 1.23 3.22
N VAL A 55 -1.83 2.45 3.74
CA VAL A 55 -2.15 2.74 5.15
C VAL A 55 -3.61 2.38 5.47
N GLU A 56 -4.56 2.79 4.62
CA GLU A 56 -5.97 2.42 4.77
C GLU A 56 -6.16 0.89 4.77
N LEU A 57 -5.44 0.19 3.89
CA LEU A 57 -5.45 -1.27 3.83
C LEU A 57 -4.96 -1.90 5.13
N GLY A 58 -3.83 -1.42 5.66
CA GLY A 58 -3.27 -1.90 6.92
C GLY A 58 -4.19 -1.67 8.12
N ALA A 59 -4.87 -0.52 8.16
CA ALA A 59 -5.85 -0.20 9.19
C ALA A 59 -7.05 -1.16 9.14
N GLY A 60 -7.55 -1.51 7.94
CA GLY A 60 -8.63 -2.48 7.76
C GLY A 60 -8.28 -3.89 8.24
N LEU A 61 -7.00 -4.21 8.34
CA LEU A 61 -6.48 -5.50 8.82
C LEU A 61 -6.19 -5.51 10.34
N MET A 62 -6.51 -4.41 11.06
CA MET A 62 -6.16 -4.20 12.46
C MET A 62 -4.66 -4.41 12.76
N LEU A 63 -3.81 -4.18 11.76
CA LEU A 63 -2.36 -4.28 11.95
C LEU A 63 -1.86 -3.08 12.77
N PRO A 64 -0.85 -3.26 13.64
CA PRO A 64 -0.34 -2.18 14.46
C PRO A 64 0.15 -1.00 13.59
N ALA A 65 -0.15 0.22 14.06
CA ALA A 65 0.23 1.48 13.40
C ALA A 65 1.75 1.65 13.21
N ASP A 66 2.55 0.83 13.89
CA ASP A 66 4.01 0.77 13.73
C ASP A 66 4.45 0.41 12.29
N GLN A 67 3.58 -0.17 11.47
CA GLN A 67 3.87 -0.33 10.04
C GLN A 67 4.04 1.00 9.29
N SER A 68 3.32 2.04 9.69
CA SER A 68 3.51 3.39 9.14
C SER A 68 4.88 3.98 9.52
N SER A 69 5.48 3.52 10.63
CA SER A 69 6.86 3.85 11.00
C SER A 69 7.89 3.11 10.12
N ARG A 70 7.56 1.90 9.65
CA ARG A 70 8.41 1.11 8.74
C ARG A 70 8.44 1.68 7.33
N PHE A 71 7.36 2.33 6.93
CA PHE A 71 7.21 2.94 5.62
C PHE A 71 6.98 4.45 5.72
N PRO A 72 8.06 5.25 5.85
CA PRO A 72 7.95 6.67 6.05
C PRO A 72 7.14 7.31 4.91
N PRO A 73 6.31 8.32 5.23
CA PRO A 73 5.55 9.02 4.21
C PRO A 73 6.50 9.67 3.19
N PRO A 74 6.07 9.82 1.93
CA PRO A 74 6.92 10.38 0.89
C PRO A 74 7.38 11.79 1.26
N ALA A 75 8.54 12.22 0.76
CA ALA A 75 9.13 13.52 1.13
C ALA A 75 8.18 14.72 0.91
N SER A 76 7.26 14.60 -0.05
CA SER A 76 6.21 15.58 -0.33
C SER A 76 5.17 15.72 0.80
N HIS A 77 5.04 14.73 1.69
CA HIS A 77 4.14 14.76 2.85
C HIS A 77 4.63 15.70 3.96
N TYR A 78 5.94 15.97 4.02
CA TYR A 78 6.55 16.87 4.99
C TYR A 78 6.65 18.33 4.51
N ARG A 79 6.22 18.62 3.27
CA ARG A 79 6.09 20.00 2.78
C ARG A 79 4.69 20.52 3.13
N LEU A 80 4.52 20.87 4.40
CA LEU A 80 3.45 21.76 4.87
C LEU A 80 4.05 23.13 5.20
#